data_AF-A0A661NA38-F1
#
_entry.id   AF-A0A661NA38-F1
#
_cell.length_a   1.000
_cell.length_b   1.000
_cell.length_c   1.000
_cell.angle_alpha   90.00
_cell.angle_beta   90.00
_cell.angle_gamma   90.00
#
_symmetry.space_group_name_H-M   'P 1'
#
loop_
_entity.id
_entity.type
_entity.pdbx_description
1 polymer ?
#
loop_
_entity_poly.entity_id
_entity_poly.type
_entity_poly.pdbx_seq_one_letter_code
_entity_poly.pdbx_strand_id
1 'polypeptide(L)'
;MDRERLAAWLESPHRTWRWGDGEDSAHYEGVTTTDEGLRWFRWSHIFADEVGEGEHDALVQTYAAFRKDGPARAIPDGVRDELTTWVDEHR
;
A
#
# COMPACT_ATOMS: atom_id res chain seq x y z
N MET A 1 0.81 20.23 -17.35
CA MET A 1 0.36 19.45 -16.17
C MET A 1 -1.14 19.66 -16.08
N ASP A 2 -1.90 18.58 -16.14
CA ASP A 2 -3.35 18.63 -16.39
C ASP A 2 -4.11 18.87 -15.08
N ARG A 3 -4.87 19.97 -15.00
CA ARG A 3 -5.46 20.47 -13.75
C ARG A 3 -6.59 19.58 -13.25
N GLU A 4 -7.29 18.92 -14.17
CA GLU A 4 -8.36 17.96 -13.87
C GLU A 4 -7.80 16.63 -13.36
N ARG A 5 -6.67 16.15 -13.91
CA ARG A 5 -5.97 14.98 -13.35
C ARG A 5 -5.38 15.26 -11.97
N LEU A 6 -4.93 16.48 -11.71
CA LEU A 6 -4.45 16.89 -10.39
C LEU A 6 -5.61 16.97 -9.38
N ALA A 7 -6.77 17.51 -9.78
CA ALA A 7 -7.96 17.54 -8.94
C ALA A 7 -8.46 16.12 -8.62
N ALA A 8 -8.57 15.25 -9.62
CA ALA A 8 -8.95 13.85 -9.43
C ALA A 8 -7.94 13.06 -8.58
N TRP A 9 -6.65 13.39 -8.65
CA TRP A 9 -5.64 12.82 -7.77
C TRP A 9 -5.75 13.34 -6.33
N LEU A 10 -6.02 14.63 -6.15
CA LEU A 10 -6.26 15.25 -4.83
C LEU A 10 -7.57 14.75 -4.18
N GLU A 11 -8.59 14.47 -4.98
CA GLU A 11 -9.87 13.90 -4.57
C GLU A 11 -9.86 12.37 -4.56
N SER A 12 -8.75 11.75 -4.96
CA SER A 12 -8.67 10.30 -5.05
C SER A 12 -8.78 9.71 -3.65
N PRO A 13 -9.70 8.75 -3.42
CA PRO A 13 -9.74 8.00 -2.17
C PRO A 13 -8.51 7.08 -2.02
N HIS A 14 -7.59 7.06 -2.98
CA HIS A 14 -6.42 6.20 -2.91
C HIS A 14 -5.39 6.75 -1.93
N ARG A 15 -5.17 5.98 -0.86
CA ARG A 15 -4.23 6.27 0.20
C ARG A 15 -3.19 5.16 0.23
N THR A 16 -1.94 5.57 0.45
CA THR A 16 -0.81 4.67 0.55
C THR A 16 -0.23 4.73 1.95
N TRP A 17 -0.01 3.57 2.56
CA TRP A 17 0.76 3.40 3.76
C TRP A 17 2.06 2.67 3.42
N ARG A 18 3.16 3.11 4.02
CA ARG A 18 4.50 2.53 3.83
C ARG A 18 5.13 2.30 5.19
N TRP A 19 5.80 1.18 5.36
CA TRP A 19 6.56 0.86 6.56
C TRP A 19 7.81 0.08 6.17
N GLY A 20 8.84 0.17 7.00
CA GLY A 20 10.04 -0.66 6.90
C GLY A 20 10.55 -0.93 8.31
N ASP A 21 11.42 -1.92 8.46
CA ASP A 21 11.95 -2.36 9.76
C ASP A 21 12.92 -1.36 10.42
N GLY A 22 13.08 -0.15 9.87
CA GLY A 22 13.90 0.93 10.41
C GLY A 22 15.41 0.74 10.28
N GLU A 23 15.88 -0.49 10.05
CA GLU A 23 17.30 -0.82 9.84
C GLU A 23 17.77 -0.57 8.41
N ASP A 24 16.89 -0.72 7.42
CA ASP A 24 17.22 -0.64 6.01
C ASP A 24 16.28 0.32 5.27
N SER A 25 16.72 1.57 5.10
CA SER A 25 15.98 2.59 4.36
C SER A 25 15.85 2.29 2.87
N ALA A 26 16.57 1.28 2.37
CA ALA A 26 16.52 0.89 0.97
C ALA A 26 15.39 -0.10 0.68
N HIS A 27 14.73 -0.65 1.72
CA HIS A 27 13.58 -1.53 1.57
C HIS A 27 12.39 -1.03 2.38
N TYR A 28 11.21 -1.07 1.77
CA TYR A 28 9.97 -0.87 2.49
C TYR A 28 8.86 -1.72 1.91
N GLU A 29 7.87 -1.97 2.74
CA GLU A 29 6.61 -2.55 2.33
C GLU A 29 5.54 -1.47 2.31
N GLY A 30 4.51 -1.68 1.51
CA GLY A 30 3.43 -0.75 1.43
C GLY A 30 2.12 -1.40 1.02
N VAL A 31 1.06 -0.66 1.30
CA VAL A 31 -0.27 -0.96 0.80
C VAL A 31 -0.88 0.32 0.25
N THR A 32 -1.47 0.22 -0.93
CA THR A 32 -2.19 1.31 -1.58
C THR A 32 -3.63 0.89 -1.80
N THR A 33 -4.59 1.71 -1.39
CA THR A 33 -5.99 1.50 -1.75
C THR A 33 -6.18 1.82 -3.23
N THR A 34 -6.99 1.03 -3.90
CA THR A 34 -7.31 1.09 -5.33
C THR A 34 -8.81 0.88 -5.50
N ASP A 35 -9.36 1.08 -6.70
CA ASP A 35 -10.76 0.76 -6.97
C ASP A 35 -11.07 -0.74 -6.84
N GLU A 36 -10.06 -1.60 -7.03
CA GLU A 36 -10.18 -3.06 -6.98
C GLU A 36 -9.97 -3.64 -5.56
N GLY A 37 -9.51 -2.82 -4.60
CA GLY A 37 -9.15 -3.27 -3.25
C GLY A 37 -7.85 -2.67 -2.73
N LEU A 38 -7.06 -3.47 -2.05
CA LEU A 38 -5.78 -3.14 -1.45
C LEU A 38 -4.65 -3.78 -2.27
N ARG A 39 -3.77 -2.96 -2.83
CA ARG A 39 -2.55 -3.41 -3.49
C ARG A 39 -1.39 -3.39 -2.49
N TRP A 40 -0.95 -4.57 -2.11
CA TRP A 40 0.21 -4.82 -1.25
C TRP A 40 1.45 -4.93 -2.12
N PHE A 41 2.56 -4.36 -1.68
CA PHE A 41 3.81 -4.39 -2.43
C PHE A 41 5.03 -4.29 -1.51
N ARG A 42 6.17 -4.76 -2.02
CA ARG A 42 7.49 -4.46 -1.46
C ARG A 42 8.24 -3.57 -2.45
N TRP A 43 9.07 -2.68 -1.95
CA TRP A 43 9.89 -1.80 -2.74
C TRP A 43 11.35 -1.94 -2.34
N SER A 44 12.26 -1.96 -3.31
CA SER A 44 13.70 -1.88 -3.09
C SER A 44 14.33 -0.74 -3.89
N HIS A 45 15.24 -0.01 -3.24
CA HIS A 45 16.13 0.98 -3.84
C HIS A 45 17.50 0.38 -4.20
N ILE A 46 17.75 -0.90 -3.88
CA ILE A 46 19.04 -1.54 -4.13
C ILE A 46 19.03 -2.20 -5.52
N PHE A 47 20.03 -1.88 -6.32
CA PHE A 47 20.25 -2.47 -7.64
C PHE A 47 20.99 -3.83 -7.61
N ALA A 48 21.28 -4.38 -6.43
CA ALA A 48 22.17 -5.52 -6.25
C ALA A 48 21.38 -6.84 -6.17
N ASP A 49 21.71 -7.72 -7.12
CA ASP A 49 21.34 -9.12 -7.33
C ASP A 49 19.87 -9.55 -7.21
N GLU A 50 19.38 -10.11 -8.32
CA GLU A 50 18.10 -10.79 -8.58
C GLU A 50 16.80 -9.98 -8.53
N VAL A 51 16.64 -8.97 -7.67
CA VAL A 51 15.34 -8.27 -7.51
C VAL A 51 15.27 -6.94 -8.28
N GLY A 52 16.37 -6.18 -8.35
CA GLY A 52 16.42 -4.89 -9.04
C GLY A 52 15.65 -3.75 -8.34
N GLU A 53 15.88 -2.51 -8.77
CA GLU A 53 15.17 -1.34 -8.23
C GLU A 53 13.68 -1.37 -8.61
N GLY A 54 12.79 -1.12 -7.64
CA GLY A 54 11.37 -0.88 -7.90
C GLY A 54 10.41 -1.69 -7.04
N GLU A 55 9.15 -1.73 -7.49
CA GLU A 55 8.06 -2.47 -6.87
C GLU A 55 8.12 -3.96 -7.25
N HIS A 56 8.06 -4.82 -6.25
CA HIS A 56 8.07 -6.27 -6.41
C HIS A 56 7.02 -6.93 -5.53
N ASP A 57 6.70 -8.17 -5.88
CA ASP A 57 5.80 -9.03 -5.08
C ASP A 57 4.43 -8.37 -4.83
N ALA A 58 3.87 -7.78 -5.87
CA ALA A 58 2.58 -7.08 -5.80
C ALA A 58 1.43 -8.09 -5.69
N LEU A 59 0.57 -7.89 -4.69
CA LEU A 59 -0.64 -8.68 -4.47
C LEU A 59 -1.84 -7.76 -4.32
N VAL A 60 -2.98 -8.13 -4.92
CA VAL A 60 -4.25 -7.44 -4.71
C VAL A 60 -5.13 -8.25 -3.77
N GLN A 61 -5.62 -7.61 -2.71
CA GLN A 61 -6.60 -8.15 -1.78
C GLN A 61 -7.88 -7.31 -1.86
N THR A 62 -9.04 -7.93 -2.04
CA THR A 62 -10.30 -7.18 -2.03
C THR A 62 -10.61 -6.64 -0.63
N TYR A 63 -11.37 -5.54 -0.53
CA TYR A 63 -11.81 -5.01 0.77
C TYR A 63 -12.61 -6.03 1.59
N ALA A 64 -13.43 -6.85 0.93
CA ALA A 64 -14.19 -7.92 1.60
C ALA A 64 -13.27 -8.99 2.19
N ALA A 65 -12.22 -9.42 1.48
CA ALA A 65 -11.23 -10.35 2.00
C ALA A 65 -10.43 -9.73 3.15
N PHE A 66 -10.07 -8.46 3.05
CA PHE A 66 -9.39 -7.74 4.14
C PHE A 66 -10.24 -7.71 5.42
N ARG A 67 -11.54 -7.41 5.33
CA ARG A 67 -12.44 -7.40 6.50
C ARG A 67 -12.64 -8.78 7.11
N LYS A 68 -12.67 -9.82 6.29
CA LYS A 68 -12.94 -11.19 6.73
C LYS A 68 -11.70 -11.87 7.30
N ASP A 69 -10.59 -11.78 6.58
CA ASP A 69 -9.38 -12.58 6.81
C ASP A 69 -8.23 -11.73 7.37
N GLY A 70 -8.39 -10.40 7.42
CA GLY A 70 -7.37 -9.45 7.87
C GLY A 70 -6.37 -9.07 6.77
N PRO A 71 -5.27 -8.38 7.14
CA PRO A 71 -4.21 -7.99 6.21
C PRO A 71 -3.58 -9.19 5.47
N ALA A 72 -3.38 -9.08 4.16
CA ALA A 72 -2.70 -10.12 3.38
C ALA A 72 -1.19 -10.25 3.70
N ARG A 73 -0.59 -9.23 4.33
CA ARG A 73 0.80 -9.21 4.78
C ARG A 73 0.88 -8.76 6.23
N ALA A 74 1.96 -9.14 6.91
CA ALA A 74 2.26 -8.61 8.24
C ALA A 74 2.47 -7.09 8.13
N ILE A 75 1.82 -6.34 9.02
CA ILE A 75 1.90 -4.87 9.07
C ILE A 75 2.01 -4.40 10.52
N PRO A 76 2.62 -3.23 10.76
CA PRO A 76 2.62 -2.60 12.08
C PRO A 76 1.19 -2.31 12.56
N ASP A 77 0.94 -2.45 13.86
CA ASP A 77 -0.41 -2.27 14.42
C ASP A 77 -0.97 -0.86 14.16
N GLY A 78 -0.14 0.19 14.26
CA GLY A 78 -0.58 1.56 13.93
C GLY A 78 -1.03 1.71 12.47
N VAL A 79 -0.37 1.03 11.53
CA VAL A 79 -0.78 1.01 10.12
C VAL A 79 -2.07 0.18 9.95
N ARG A 80 -2.20 -0.93 10.68
CA ARG A 80 -3.42 -1.76 10.66
C ARG A 80 -4.63 -0.95 11.11
N ASP A 81 -4.52 -0.22 12.21
CA ASP A 81 -5.63 0.55 12.78
C ASP A 81 -6.07 1.66 11.83
N GLU A 82 -5.11 2.41 11.26
CA GLU A 82 -5.38 3.45 10.28
C GLU A 82 -6.02 2.90 9.00
N LEU A 83 -5.48 1.78 8.47
CA LEU A 83 -6.00 1.14 7.27
C LEU A 83 -7.42 0.62 7.49
N THR A 84 -7.68 0.00 8.64
CA THR A 84 -9.01 -0.54 8.98
C THR A 84 -10.02 0.59 9.10
N THR A 85 -9.68 1.65 9.83
CA THR A 85 -10.53 2.84 9.96
C THR A 85 -10.84 3.44 8.59
N TRP A 86 -9.82 3.59 7.74
CA TRP A 86 -10.01 4.15 6.41
C TRP A 86 -10.93 3.28 5.55
N VAL A 87 -10.74 1.95 5.57
CA VAL A 87 -11.56 1.00 4.82
C VAL A 87 -13.02 1.05 5.28
N ASP A 88 -13.28 1.13 6.59
CA ASP A 88 -14.66 1.19 7.11
C ASP A 88 -15.36 2.52 6.84
N GLU A 89 -14.63 3.63 6.75
CA GLU A 89 -15.21 4.94 6.45
C GLU A 89 -15.47 5.18 4.96
N HIS A 90 -14.73 4.52 4.05
CA HIS A 90 -14.68 4.90 2.63
C HIS A 90 -15.04 3.78 1.64
N ARG A 91 -15.34 2.55 2.09
CA ARG A 91 -15.60 1.37 1.23
C ARG A 91 -16.64 0.41 1.80
#